data_AF-A0A7C6BDV4-F1
#
_entry.id   AF-A0A7C6BDV4-F1
#
_cell.length_a   1.000
_cell.length_b   1.000
_cell.length_c   1.000
_cell.angle_alpha   90.00
_cell.angle_beta   90.00
_cell.angle_gamma   90.00
#
_symmetry.space_group_name_H-M   'P 1'
#
loop_
_entity.id
_entity.type
_entity.pdbx_description
1 polymer ?
#
loop_
_entity_poly.entity_id
_entity_poly.type
_entity_poly.pdbx_seq_one_letter_code
_entity_poly.pdbx_strand_id
1 'polypeptide(L)' 'MKTETYTQKFEELTKIVKDLEKGDIAIDEMTEKIKKALVLIQDCKQSLNTVNEDVSKIIDEINIANDDY' A
#
# COMPACT_ATOMS: atom_id res chain seq x y z
N MET A 1 0.15 -1.71 20.66
CA MET A 1 0.13 -0.85 19.45
C MET A 1 -0.70 -1.55 18.39
N LYS A 2 -1.61 -0.86 17.70
CA LYS A 2 -2.52 -1.46 16.72
C LYS A 2 -1.92 -1.23 15.33
N THR A 3 -1.58 -2.29 14.61
CA THR A 3 -1.11 -2.20 13.22
C THR A 3 -2.29 -1.93 12.31
N GLU A 4 -2.20 -0.90 11.47
CA GLU A 4 -3.25 -0.55 10.52
C GLU A 4 -3.27 -1.53 9.34
N THR A 5 -4.47 -1.85 8.85
CA THR A 5 -4.66 -2.73 7.69
C THR A 5 -4.35 -1.99 6.40
N TYR A 6 -4.10 -2.74 5.31
CA TYR A 6 -3.94 -2.17 3.97
C TYR A 6 -5.07 -1.20 3.60
N THR A 7 -6.33 -1.62 3.80
CA THR A 7 -7.51 -0.80 3.50
C THR A 7 -7.49 0.52 4.26
N GLN A 8 -7.13 0.50 5.54
CA GLN A 8 -7.06 1.71 6.37
C GLN A 8 -5.99 2.67 5.86
N LYS A 9 -4.79 2.16 5.55
CA LYS A 9 -3.69 2.96 4.99
C LYS A 9 -4.06 3.56 3.63
N PHE A 10 -4.75 2.79 2.79
CA PHE A 10 -5.20 3.22 1.48
C PHE A 10 -6.32 4.27 1.54
N GLU A 11 -7.26 4.12 2.46
CA GLU A 11 -8.30 5.12 2.73
C GLU A 11 -7.69 6.43 3.23
N GLU A 12 -6.71 6.35 4.13
CA GLU A 12 -6.00 7.53 4.62
C GLU A 12 -5.21 8.22 3.50
N LEU A 13 -4.49 7.46 2.68
CA LEU A 13 -3.80 8.00 1.51
C LEU A 13 -4.76 8.72 0.56
N THR A 14 -5.90 8.08 0.27
CA THR A 14 -6.94 8.66 -0.60
C THR A 14 -7.50 9.97 -0.02
N LYS A 15 -7.68 10.03 1.30
CA LYS A 15 -8.11 11.25 1.98
C LYS A 15 -7.07 12.36 1.84
N ILE A 16 -5.78 12.03 2.01
CA ILE A 16 -4.69 13.00 1.85
C ILE A 16 -4.65 13.54 0.42
N VAL A 17 -4.74 12.69 -0.59
CA VAL A 17 -4.77 13.11 -2.00
C VAL A 17 -5.95 14.04 -2.27
N LYS A 18 -7.15 13.69 -1.82
CA LYS A 18 -8.34 14.55 -1.96
C LYS A 18 -8.19 15.90 -1.27
N ASP A 19 -7.52 15.93 -0.13
CA ASP A 19 -7.23 17.19 0.56
C ASP A 19 -6.25 18.04 -0.26
N LEU A 20 -5.17 17.45 -0.77
CA LEU A 20 -4.18 18.13 -1.61
C LEU A 20 -4.81 18.68 -2.92
N GLU A 21 -5.74 17.95 -3.53
CA GLU A 21 -6.45 18.35 -4.74
C GLU A 21 -7.37 19.57 -4.56
N LYS A 22 -7.89 19.81 -3.33
CA LYS A 22 -8.73 20.98 -3.05
C LYS A 22 -7.96 22.30 -3.16
N GLY A 23 -6.63 22.27 -2.97
CA GLY A 23 -5.76 23.42 -3.16
C GLY A 23 -5.90 24.55 -2.12
N ASP A 24 -6.79 24.44 -1.14
CA ASP A 24 -7.02 25.43 -0.08
C ASP A 24 -6.32 25.04 1.24
N ILE A 25 -5.03 24.72 1.14
CA ILE A 25 -4.20 24.23 2.27
C ILE A 25 -2.92 25.07 2.32
N ALA A 26 -2.49 25.46 3.52
CA ALA A 26 -1.24 26.17 3.71
C ALA A 26 -0.04 25.34 3.23
N ILE A 27 0.99 26.00 2.67
CA ILE A 27 2.17 25.34 2.09
C ILE A 27 2.89 24.42 3.09
N ASP A 28 2.99 24.84 4.36
CA ASP A 28 3.60 24.04 5.41
C ASP A 28 2.80 22.76 5.68
N GLU A 29 1.46 22.86 5.76
CA GLU A 29 0.57 21.71 5.93
C GLU A 29 0.57 20.77 4.71
N MET A 30 0.68 21.35 3.51
CA MET A 30 0.82 20.60 2.26
C MET A 30 2.08 19.74 2.26
N THR A 31 3.20 20.29 2.73
CA THR A 31 4.48 19.58 2.83
C THR A 31 4.38 18.37 3.76
N GLU A 32 3.74 18.53 4.92
CA GLU A 32 3.56 17.43 5.88
C GLU A 32 2.61 16.36 5.35
N LYS A 33 1.51 16.76 4.69
CA LYS A 33 0.59 15.83 4.01
C LYS A 33 1.30 15.02 2.93
N ILE A 34 2.16 15.64 2.13
CA ILE A 34 2.95 14.96 1.08
C ILE A 34 3.89 13.93 1.71
N LYS A 35 4.65 14.30 2.75
CA LYS A 35 5.54 13.35 3.45
C LYS A 35 4.77 12.14 3.96
N LYS A 36 3.60 12.37 4.57
CA LYS A 36 2.74 11.29 5.06
C LYS A 36 2.21 10.41 3.92
N ALA A 37 1.78 11.00 2.80
CA ALA A 37 1.35 10.25 1.63
C ALA A 37 2.46 9.34 1.08
N LEU A 38 3.72 9.82 1.04
CA LEU A 38 4.85 9.03 0.57
C LEU A 38 5.09 7.78 1.44
N VAL A 39 5.00 7.92 2.77
CA VAL A 39 5.11 6.79 3.70
C VAL A 39 3.98 5.79 3.46
N LEU A 40 2.72 6.26 3.38
CA LEU A 40 1.58 5.38 3.13
C LEU A 40 1.66 4.65 1.78
N ILE A 41 2.16 5.33 0.73
CA ILE A 41 2.39 4.72 -0.58
C ILE A 41 3.43 3.59 -0.48
N GLN A 42 4.53 3.80 0.23
CA GLN A 42 5.56 2.77 0.42
C GLN A 42 4.99 1.55 1.15
N ASP A 43 4.23 1.75 2.21
CA ASP A 43 3.58 0.68 2.97
C ASP A 43 2.59 -0.13 2.14
N CYS A 44 1.76 0.55 1.35
CA CYS A 44 0.81 -0.09 0.44
C CYS A 44 1.55 -0.91 -0.62
N LYS A 45 2.62 -0.36 -1.21
CA LYS A 45 3.45 -1.06 -2.20
C LYS A 45 4.11 -2.31 -1.61
N GLN A 46 4.64 -2.22 -0.40
CA GLN A 46 5.22 -3.36 0.29
C GLN A 46 4.19 -4.47 0.52
N SER A 47 2.98 -4.10 0.95
CA SER A 47 1.90 -5.06 1.18
C SER A 47 1.51 -5.79 -0.11
N LEU A 48 1.42 -5.07 -1.24
CA LEU A 48 1.13 -5.66 -2.55
C LEU A 48 2.26 -6.59 -3.03
N ASN A 49 3.52 -6.21 -2.79
CA ASN A 49 4.66 -7.06 -3.13
C ASN A 49 4.62 -8.38 -2.35
N THR A 50 4.34 -8.34 -1.05
CA THR A 50 4.21 -9.55 -0.23
C THR A 50 3.09 -10.45 -0.76
N VAL A 51 1.93 -9.89 -1.10
CA VAL A 51 0.83 -10.68 -1.69
C VAL A 51 1.25 -11.32 -3.01
N ASN A 52 1.94 -10.58 -3.87
CA ASN A 52 2.44 -11.11 -5.14
C ASN A 52 3.44 -12.25 -4.94
N GLU A 53 4.37 -12.10 -4.00
CA GLU A 53 5.34 -13.14 -3.65
C GLU A 53 4.65 -14.41 -3.13
N ASP A 54 3.63 -14.26 -2.29
CA ASP A 54 2.88 -15.39 -1.76
C ASP A 54 2.06 -16.11 -2.85
N VAL A 55 1.45 -15.36 -3.76
CA VAL A 55 0.78 -15.94 -4.94
C VAL A 55 1.78 -16.71 -5.82
N SER A 56 2.97 -16.15 -6.06
CA SER A 56 4.02 -16.85 -6.82
C SER A 56 4.44 -18.17 -6.16
N LYS A 57 4.64 -18.19 -4.83
CA LYS A 57 4.96 -19.43 -4.11
C LYS A 57 3.87 -20.49 -4.25
N ILE A 58 2.60 -20.09 -4.14
CA ILE A 58 1.46 -21.02 -4.30
C ILE A 58 1.46 -21.63 -5.71
N ILE A 59 1.73 -20.83 -6.74
CA ILE A 59 1.82 -21.31 -8.12
C ILE A 59 2.97 -22.31 -8.27
N ASP A 60 4.14 -22.01 -7.70
CA ASP A 60 5.31 -22.90 -7.75
C ASP A 60 5.02 -24.24 -7.04
N GLU A 61 4.37 -24.22 -5.88
CA GLU A 61 3.93 -25.41 -5.16
C GLU A 61 2.95 -26.27 -5.97
N ILE A 62 2.01 -25.65 -6.67
CA ILE A 62 1.07 -26.34 -7.57
C ILE A 62 1.81 -26.99 -8.74
N ASN A 63 2.77 -26.31 -9.34
CA ASN A 63 3.55 -26.84 -10.46
C ASN A 63 4.39 -28.06 -10.04
N ILE A 64 5.06 -27.97 -8.89
CA ILE A 64 5.81 -29.11 -8.31
C ILE A 64 4.89 -30.32 -8.12
N ALA A 65 3.69 -30.12 -7.57
CA ALA A 65 2.73 -31.20 -7.35
C ALA A 65 2.19 -31.83 -8.65
N ASN A 66 2.19 -31.10 -9.77
CA ASN A 66 1.70 -31.57 -11.06
C ASN A 66 2.79 -32.28 -11.90
N ASP A 67 4.06 -31.97 -11.68
CA ASP A 67 5.20 -32.57 -12.39
C ASP A 67 5.59 -33.97 -11.84
N ASP A 68 4.94 -34.43 -10.77
CA ASP A 68 5.10 -35.76 -10.17
C ASP A 68 4.22 -36.86 -10.83
N TYR A 69 3.64 -36.61 -12.02
CA TYR A 69 2.82 -37.57 -12.81
C TYR A 69 3.26 -37.75 -14.27
#